data_AF-A0AAJ0FH72-F1
#
_entry.id   AF-A0AAJ0FH72-F1
#
_cell.length_a   1.000
_cell.length_b   1.000
_cell.length_c   1.000
_cell.angle_alpha   90.00
_cell.angle_beta   90.00
_cell.angle_gamma   90.00
#
_symmetry.space_group_name_H-M   'P 1'
#
loop_
_entity.id
_entity.type
_entity.pdbx_description
1 polymer ?
#
loop_
_entity_poly.entity_id
_entity_poly.type
_entity_poly.pdbx_seq_one_letter_code
_entity_poly.pdbx_strand_id
1 'polypeptide(L)'
;MATSPDFLASASVVRFLEESDNEKHRDVAKRLASNTTETSPGSLKPAGPARLATAAQGYFAPFDVAMPELIDTFAAPHLVVQELADQLYNIKPGDTATIGLRDRLLRGVDEVLARQRAAEALGLMPADFAAITGETLFPAWLAELMADPACGGGFAVESQCPWDAASLWGYTVADAADAKLATPTAVMLDLNHRLGLTRIKTELMRRSGFQLQDILDLAKSQCFGQHLVITNETGAGGFAGGGLEGLRLLGRATQSPFPPLDEELCFALQAFLRLQVKLGWSTKKLDAAIVCLRDHELDMSPGTTRTGTLAAQSVCRSRLLVISPFVVQGLAALRQLSKLCGIEEPRLLPLWGPIDSHGEQSLLHREFLRPALRNIDPIFAVPPDGQYLTEDGRKSKVNMHYVGLSASLNWPVEFLEDLLKATGLTNADLTVATLSTLYRRVLLCRMLNVAPSQCVRFWHLFFITQDGDPLADPEATLAAVQQWMLLLDAGWTLDSLSAAQLGPQARATAPSGVGLQTTATNLNSSKEI
;
A
#
# COMPACT_ATOMS: atom_id res chain seq x y z
N MET A 1 -6.98 31.30 -39.52
CA MET A 1 -5.95 30.26 -39.77
C MET A 1 -5.45 29.80 -38.41
N ALA A 2 -6.06 28.75 -37.88
CA ALA A 2 -5.75 28.22 -36.56
C ALA A 2 -4.67 27.14 -36.72
N THR A 3 -3.54 27.33 -36.07
CA THR A 3 -2.46 26.33 -35.97
C THR A 3 -2.91 25.18 -35.08
N SER A 4 -2.65 23.95 -35.52
CA SER A 4 -3.02 22.70 -34.82
C SER A 4 -2.32 22.59 -33.45
N PRO A 5 -3.00 22.15 -32.38
CA PRO A 5 -2.41 21.97 -31.05
C PRO A 5 -1.25 20.97 -31.01
N ASP A 6 -1.20 20.02 -31.94
CA ASP A 6 -0.14 19.00 -32.00
C ASP A 6 1.25 19.57 -32.36
N PHE A 7 1.29 20.69 -33.09
CA PHE A 7 2.54 21.34 -33.48
C PHE A 7 3.13 22.19 -32.34
N LEU A 8 2.27 22.68 -31.44
CA LEU A 8 2.66 23.51 -30.30
C LEU A 8 3.24 22.66 -29.17
N ALA A 9 2.72 21.46 -28.93
CA ALA A 9 3.28 20.53 -27.94
C ALA A 9 4.71 20.09 -28.29
N SER A 10 4.98 19.79 -29.58
CA SER A 10 6.33 19.45 -30.03
C SER A 10 7.29 20.65 -29.96
N ALA A 11 6.82 21.86 -30.24
CA ALA A 11 7.65 23.07 -30.18
C ALA A 11 7.98 23.48 -28.73
N SER A 12 7.04 23.32 -27.80
CA SER A 12 7.26 23.61 -26.37
C SER A 12 8.23 22.64 -25.71
N VAL A 13 8.20 21.35 -26.10
CA VAL A 13 9.16 20.34 -25.61
C VAL A 13 10.57 20.61 -26.13
N VAL A 14 10.72 20.99 -27.41
CA VAL A 14 12.03 21.34 -27.98
C VAL A 14 12.60 22.60 -27.30
N ARG A 15 11.77 23.62 -27.09
CA ARG A 15 12.20 24.87 -26.44
C ARG A 15 12.62 24.66 -24.99
N PHE A 16 11.90 23.80 -24.25
CA PHE A 16 12.26 23.42 -22.88
C PHE A 16 13.58 22.64 -22.80
N LEU A 17 13.86 21.75 -23.77
CA LEU A 17 15.12 21.00 -23.82
C LEU A 17 16.31 21.88 -24.24
N GLU A 18 16.09 22.94 -25.02
CA GLU A 18 17.10 23.94 -25.35
C GLU A 18 17.47 24.83 -24.16
N GLU A 19 16.47 25.20 -23.34
CA GLU A 19 16.63 26.09 -22.18
C GLU A 19 17.13 25.36 -20.92
N SER A 20 17.21 24.03 -20.91
CA SER A 20 17.71 23.25 -19.77
C SER A 20 19.23 23.40 -19.58
N ASP A 21 19.68 23.52 -18.32
CA ASP A 21 21.10 23.56 -17.94
C ASP A 21 21.79 22.20 -17.97
N ASN A 22 21.05 21.12 -18.23
CA ASN A 22 21.59 19.78 -18.37
C ASN A 22 22.11 19.57 -19.80
N GLU A 23 23.41 19.31 -19.95
CA GLU A 23 24.07 19.10 -21.23
C GLU A 23 23.46 17.94 -22.03
N LYS A 24 22.91 16.92 -21.34
CA LYS A 24 22.18 15.81 -21.98
C LYS A 24 20.84 16.25 -22.56
N HIS A 25 20.14 17.21 -21.95
CA HIS A 25 18.86 17.73 -22.46
C HIS A 25 19.07 18.58 -23.73
N ARG A 26 20.13 19.40 -23.76
CA ARG A 26 20.51 20.16 -24.97
C ARG A 26 20.93 19.26 -26.12
N ASP A 27 21.59 18.13 -25.82
CA ASP A 27 21.99 17.16 -26.85
C ASP A 27 20.79 16.40 -27.42
N VAL A 28 19.77 16.13 -26.60
CA VAL A 28 18.47 15.59 -27.04
C VAL A 28 17.71 16.63 -27.89
N ALA A 29 17.71 17.91 -27.50
CA ALA A 29 17.09 18.99 -28.27
C ALA A 29 17.68 19.14 -29.68
N LYS A 30 19.03 19.13 -29.79
CA LYS A 30 19.73 19.22 -31.08
C LYS A 30 19.42 18.04 -32.00
N ARG A 31 19.22 16.84 -31.44
CA ARG A 31 18.87 15.62 -32.20
C ARG A 31 17.39 15.57 -32.60
N LEU A 32 16.51 16.18 -31.80
CA LEU A 32 15.08 16.37 -32.15
C LEU A 32 14.91 17.39 -33.29
N ALA A 33 15.68 18.48 -33.28
CA ALA A 33 15.65 19.51 -34.33
C ALA A 33 16.13 19.01 -35.71
N SER A 34 16.98 17.96 -35.75
CA SER A 34 17.45 17.38 -37.02
C SER A 34 16.46 16.41 -37.69
N ASN A 35 15.45 15.91 -36.97
CA ASN A 35 14.49 14.90 -37.47
C ASN A 35 13.14 15.48 -37.92
N THR A 36 12.85 16.75 -37.65
CA THR A 36 11.56 17.41 -37.99
C THR A 36 11.49 17.99 -39.41
N THR A 37 12.52 17.83 -40.23
CA THR A 37 12.57 18.37 -41.61
C THR A 37 11.93 17.47 -42.68
N GLU A 38 11.47 16.26 -42.34
CA GLU A 38 10.87 15.35 -43.32
C GLU A 38 9.51 14.82 -42.85
N THR A 39 8.43 15.60 -42.99
CA THR A 39 7.08 15.04 -43.20
C THR A 39 6.11 16.11 -43.71
N SER A 40 5.56 15.86 -44.91
CA SER A 40 4.58 16.72 -45.60
C SER A 40 3.18 16.62 -44.96
N PRO A 41 2.37 17.69 -44.91
CA PRO A 41 1.11 17.68 -44.17
C PRO A 41 -0.03 17.10 -45.02
N GLY A 42 -0.45 15.88 -44.70
CA GLY A 42 -1.60 15.23 -45.33
C GLY A 42 -2.39 14.36 -44.35
N SER A 43 -3.49 14.92 -43.81
CA SER A 43 -4.68 14.25 -43.26
C SER A 43 -4.47 13.06 -42.30
N LEU A 44 -4.55 13.31 -40.99
CA LEU A 44 -4.79 12.26 -39.98
C LEU A 44 -5.80 12.75 -38.92
N LYS A 45 -6.87 11.98 -38.75
CA LYS A 45 -7.92 12.13 -37.72
C LYS A 45 -7.32 12.08 -36.30
N PRO A 46 -7.94 12.75 -35.30
CA PRO A 46 -7.48 12.65 -33.91
C PRO A 46 -7.64 11.20 -33.41
N ALA A 47 -6.53 10.61 -32.99
CA ALA A 47 -6.45 9.24 -32.48
C ALA A 47 -6.62 9.23 -30.95
N GLY A 48 -7.38 8.26 -30.44
CA GLY A 48 -7.70 8.13 -29.01
C GLY A 48 -6.51 7.77 -28.11
N PRO A 49 -6.69 7.88 -26.77
CA PRO A 49 -5.63 7.82 -25.76
C PRO A 49 -4.83 6.51 -25.76
N ALA A 50 -5.43 5.39 -26.18
CA ALA A 50 -4.76 4.10 -26.29
C ALA A 50 -3.63 4.09 -27.33
N ARG A 51 -3.74 4.85 -28.43
CA ARG A 51 -2.68 4.94 -29.46
C ARG A 51 -1.52 5.83 -29.03
N LEU A 52 -1.76 6.82 -28.19
CA LEU A 52 -0.74 7.71 -27.65
C LEU A 52 0.16 6.97 -26.65
N ALA A 53 -0.42 6.13 -25.79
CA ALA A 53 0.36 5.27 -24.88
C ALA A 53 1.28 4.31 -25.66
N THR A 54 0.77 3.65 -26.71
CA THR A 54 1.57 2.73 -27.54
C THR A 54 2.63 3.47 -28.37
N ALA A 55 2.33 4.68 -28.85
CA ALA A 55 3.29 5.50 -29.58
C ALA A 55 4.43 6.01 -28.68
N ALA A 56 4.12 6.46 -27.45
CA ALA A 56 5.12 6.85 -26.46
C ALA A 56 6.01 5.65 -26.06
N GLN A 57 5.40 4.49 -25.82
CA GLN A 57 6.13 3.27 -25.46
C GLN A 57 7.06 2.79 -26.58
N GLY A 58 6.63 2.88 -27.85
CA GLY A 58 7.46 2.59 -29.01
C GLY A 58 8.58 3.62 -29.26
N TYR A 59 8.36 4.88 -28.87
CA TYR A 59 9.32 5.97 -29.03
C TYR A 59 10.45 5.90 -27.99
N PHE A 60 10.17 5.45 -26.76
CA PHE A 60 11.17 5.35 -25.67
C PHE A 60 11.88 3.99 -25.56
N ALA A 61 11.34 2.93 -26.19
CA ALA A 61 11.96 1.61 -26.23
C ALA A 61 13.44 1.56 -26.69
N PRO A 62 13.93 2.43 -27.62
CA PRO A 62 15.34 2.44 -28.02
C PRO A 62 16.30 3.02 -26.97
N PHE A 63 15.79 3.70 -25.94
CA PHE A 63 16.59 4.48 -24.99
C PHE A 63 16.83 3.78 -23.66
N ASP A 64 16.30 2.56 -23.46
CA ASP A 64 16.43 1.75 -22.25
C ASP A 64 16.04 2.50 -20.95
N VAL A 65 15.18 3.52 -21.07
CA VAL A 65 14.66 4.29 -19.94
C VAL A 65 13.42 3.59 -19.40
N ALA A 66 13.44 3.21 -18.13
CA ALA A 66 12.30 2.60 -17.48
C ALA A 66 11.17 3.65 -17.33
N MET A 67 9.90 3.30 -17.61
CA MET A 67 8.77 4.23 -17.42
C MET A 67 8.71 4.93 -16.05
N PRO A 68 9.11 4.31 -14.92
CA PRO A 68 9.24 5.00 -13.64
C PRO A 68 10.24 6.16 -13.66
N GLU A 69 11.40 5.99 -14.31
CA GLU A 69 12.39 7.07 -14.48
C GLU A 69 11.86 8.16 -15.40
N LEU A 70 11.07 7.81 -16.42
CA LEU A 70 10.37 8.76 -17.28
C LEU A 70 9.32 9.55 -16.51
N ILE A 71 8.58 8.94 -15.58
CA ILE A 71 7.58 9.64 -14.77
C ILE A 71 8.22 10.48 -13.67
N ASP A 72 9.35 10.05 -13.10
CA ASP A 72 10.14 10.83 -12.14
C ASP A 72 10.87 12.01 -12.83
N THR A 73 11.37 11.81 -14.06
CA THR A 73 12.09 12.84 -14.83
C THR A 73 11.14 13.80 -15.54
N PHE A 74 10.07 13.28 -16.14
CA PHE A 74 8.96 14.04 -16.72
C PHE A 74 7.81 14.07 -15.71
N ALA A 75 8.11 14.35 -14.45
CA ALA A 75 7.14 14.60 -13.40
C ALA A 75 6.30 15.85 -13.68
N ALA A 76 5.79 16.02 -14.89
CA ALA A 76 4.90 17.03 -15.40
C ALA A 76 3.40 16.81 -15.12
N PRO A 77 2.94 16.06 -14.10
CA PRO A 77 1.61 16.29 -13.58
C PRO A 77 1.43 17.74 -13.12
N HIS A 78 2.46 18.36 -12.53
CA HIS A 78 2.43 19.78 -12.21
C HIS A 78 2.29 20.65 -13.47
N LEU A 79 2.83 20.26 -14.63
CA LEU A 79 2.67 21.02 -15.88
C LEU A 79 1.30 20.79 -16.51
N VAL A 80 0.79 19.55 -16.51
CA VAL A 80 -0.59 19.27 -16.96
C VAL A 80 -1.60 19.99 -16.07
N VAL A 81 -1.28 20.18 -14.78
CA VAL A 81 -2.11 20.84 -13.77
C VAL A 81 -1.92 22.33 -13.72
N GLN A 82 -0.73 22.84 -14.01
CA GLN A 82 -0.51 24.26 -14.24
C GLN A 82 -1.21 24.67 -15.53
N GLU A 83 -1.17 23.84 -16.57
CA GLU A 83 -1.92 24.05 -17.80
C GLU A 83 -3.43 23.89 -17.59
N LEU A 84 -3.92 22.89 -16.84
CA LEU A 84 -5.34 22.78 -16.48
C LEU A 84 -5.78 23.92 -15.57
N ALA A 85 -4.97 24.32 -14.60
CA ALA A 85 -5.25 25.46 -13.74
C ALA A 85 -5.26 26.75 -14.56
N ASP A 86 -4.28 26.99 -15.43
CA ASP A 86 -4.18 28.16 -16.31
C ASP A 86 -5.31 28.18 -17.35
N GLN A 87 -5.73 27.03 -17.89
CA GLN A 87 -6.87 26.90 -18.80
C GLN A 87 -8.22 27.07 -18.07
N LEU A 88 -8.33 26.64 -16.82
CA LEU A 88 -9.49 26.90 -15.96
C LEU A 88 -9.49 28.34 -15.40
N TYR A 89 -8.34 29.03 -15.38
CA TYR A 89 -8.13 30.38 -14.83
C TYR A 89 -7.81 31.45 -15.90
N ASN A 90 -8.78 31.73 -16.76
CA ASN A 90 -9.00 33.11 -17.22
C ASN A 90 -9.68 33.99 -16.13
N ILE A 91 -9.50 33.66 -14.85
CA ILE A 91 -10.19 34.27 -13.71
C ILE A 91 -9.18 35.11 -12.92
N LYS A 92 -9.53 36.39 -12.70
CA LYS A 92 -8.63 37.40 -12.13
C LYS A 92 -8.09 36.97 -10.75
N PRO A 93 -6.78 37.11 -10.50
CA PRO A 93 -6.18 36.84 -9.19
C PRO A 93 -6.69 37.88 -8.17
N GLY A 94 -7.47 37.45 -7.19
CA GLY A 94 -7.98 38.34 -6.14
C GLY A 94 -8.92 37.73 -5.10
N ASP A 95 -9.66 36.66 -5.42
CA ASP A 95 -10.67 36.10 -4.51
C ASP A 95 -10.14 34.94 -3.67
N THR A 96 -10.26 35.00 -2.33
CA THR A 96 -9.82 33.94 -1.39
C THR A 96 -10.45 32.57 -1.66
N ALA A 97 -11.65 32.53 -2.27
CA ALA A 97 -12.30 31.29 -2.71
C ALA A 97 -11.51 30.56 -3.82
N THR A 98 -10.79 31.31 -4.68
CA THR A 98 -9.97 30.75 -5.77
C THR A 98 -8.72 30.03 -5.26
N ILE A 99 -8.11 30.54 -4.19
CA ILE A 99 -6.95 29.92 -3.55
C ILE A 99 -7.34 28.57 -2.93
N GLY A 100 -8.46 28.53 -2.20
CA GLY A 100 -8.95 27.29 -1.60
C GLY A 100 -9.33 26.21 -2.63
N LEU A 101 -9.86 26.61 -3.79
CA LEU A 101 -10.14 25.69 -4.89
C LEU A 101 -8.84 25.13 -5.50
N ARG A 102 -7.85 25.99 -5.75
CA ARG A 102 -6.54 25.58 -6.25
C ARG A 102 -5.88 24.55 -5.32
N ASP A 103 -5.87 24.79 -4.02
CA ASP A 103 -5.28 23.87 -3.04
C ASP A 103 -6.03 22.52 -2.97
N ARG A 104 -7.34 22.51 -3.24
CA ARG A 104 -8.11 21.26 -3.36
C ARG A 104 -7.80 20.52 -4.65
N LEU A 105 -7.67 21.22 -5.77
CA LEU A 105 -7.28 20.60 -7.04
C LEU A 105 -5.88 20.01 -6.97
N LEU A 106 -4.91 20.74 -6.40
CA LEU A 106 -3.54 20.25 -6.20
C LEU A 106 -3.53 18.96 -5.36
N ARG A 107 -4.24 18.94 -4.22
CA ARG A 107 -4.38 17.72 -3.41
C ARG A 107 -4.99 16.55 -4.17
N GLY A 108 -5.95 16.81 -5.05
CA GLY A 108 -6.62 15.77 -5.83
C GLY A 108 -5.70 15.18 -6.88
N VAL A 109 -4.91 16.03 -7.54
CA VAL A 109 -3.86 15.60 -8.46
C VAL A 109 -2.83 14.76 -7.71
N ASP A 110 -2.34 15.24 -6.57
CA ASP A 110 -1.33 14.53 -5.78
C ASP A 110 -1.84 13.13 -5.40
N GLU A 111 -3.11 13.01 -5.02
CA GLU A 111 -3.76 11.73 -4.75
C GLU A 111 -3.84 10.83 -6.00
N VAL A 112 -4.25 11.37 -7.16
CA VAL A 112 -4.29 10.62 -8.44
C VAL A 112 -2.91 10.08 -8.80
N LEU A 113 -1.86 10.90 -8.63
CA LEU A 113 -0.49 10.49 -8.90
C LEU A 113 0.00 9.45 -7.91
N ALA A 114 -0.32 9.59 -6.63
CA ALA A 114 0.01 8.59 -5.63
C ALA A 114 -0.67 7.24 -5.99
N ARG A 115 -1.95 7.24 -6.36
CA ARG A 115 -2.67 6.04 -6.83
C ARG A 115 -2.02 5.44 -8.08
N GLN A 116 -1.63 6.27 -9.06
CA GLN A 116 -0.96 5.82 -10.29
C GLN A 116 0.41 5.20 -10.00
N ARG A 117 1.27 5.88 -9.22
CA ARG A 117 2.59 5.37 -8.82
C ARG A 117 2.47 4.06 -8.05
N ALA A 118 1.48 3.96 -7.16
CA ALA A 118 1.21 2.72 -6.43
C ALA A 118 0.79 1.58 -7.37
N ALA A 119 -0.11 1.84 -8.31
CA ALA A 119 -0.51 0.86 -9.32
C ALA A 119 0.70 0.36 -10.13
N GLU A 120 1.53 1.28 -10.63
CA GLU A 120 2.73 0.96 -11.41
C GLU A 120 3.77 0.17 -10.61
N ALA A 121 4.03 0.56 -9.35
CA ALA A 121 4.96 -0.14 -8.47
C ALA A 121 4.55 -1.60 -8.22
N LEU A 122 3.25 -1.91 -8.34
CA LEU A 122 2.70 -3.26 -8.22
C LEU A 122 2.49 -3.96 -9.58
N GLY A 123 2.74 -3.28 -10.70
CA GLY A 123 2.49 -3.83 -12.05
C GLY A 123 1.00 -3.93 -12.41
N LEU A 124 0.18 -3.05 -11.84
CA LEU A 124 -1.25 -2.95 -12.10
C LEU A 124 -1.51 -1.94 -13.22
N MET A 125 -2.35 -2.31 -14.18
CA MET A 125 -2.91 -1.35 -15.13
C MET A 125 -4.03 -0.54 -14.45
N PRO A 126 -4.41 0.65 -14.97
CA PRO A 126 -5.54 1.41 -14.41
C PRO A 126 -6.85 0.62 -14.31
N ALA A 127 -7.11 -0.27 -15.29
CA ALA A 127 -8.25 -1.18 -15.26
C ALA A 127 -8.13 -2.25 -14.16
N ASP A 128 -6.93 -2.74 -13.87
CA ASP A 128 -6.68 -3.68 -12.77
C ASP A 128 -6.88 -2.98 -11.43
N PHE A 129 -6.42 -1.73 -11.29
CA PHE A 129 -6.63 -0.92 -10.10
C PHE A 129 -8.13 -0.80 -9.79
N ALA A 130 -8.93 -0.36 -10.78
CA ALA A 130 -10.38 -0.23 -10.62
C ALA A 130 -11.07 -1.57 -10.30
N ALA A 131 -10.65 -2.67 -10.94
CA ALA A 131 -11.19 -4.01 -10.68
C ALA A 131 -10.76 -4.61 -9.32
N ILE A 132 -9.78 -4.01 -8.63
CA ILE A 132 -9.32 -4.46 -7.31
C ILE A 132 -9.91 -3.57 -6.22
N THR A 133 -9.91 -2.25 -6.41
CA THR A 133 -10.34 -1.29 -5.38
C THR A 133 -11.83 -0.94 -5.47
N GLY A 134 -12.45 -1.12 -6.64
CA GLY A 134 -13.79 -0.61 -6.93
C GLY A 134 -13.80 0.87 -7.32
N GLU A 135 -12.65 1.55 -7.27
CA GLU A 135 -12.47 2.96 -7.58
C GLU A 135 -11.45 3.16 -8.70
N THR A 136 -11.66 4.15 -9.55
CA THR A 136 -10.62 4.51 -10.51
C THR A 136 -9.45 5.22 -9.81
N LEU A 137 -8.43 5.59 -10.60
CA LEU A 137 -7.34 6.44 -10.13
C LEU A 137 -7.83 7.84 -9.73
N PHE A 138 -9.04 8.23 -10.15
CA PHE A 138 -9.64 9.51 -9.80
C PHE A 138 -10.55 9.36 -8.59
N PRO A 139 -10.20 9.96 -7.43
CA PRO A 139 -11.02 9.83 -6.24
C PRO A 139 -12.38 10.49 -6.44
N ALA A 140 -13.41 9.93 -5.79
CA ALA A 140 -14.80 10.40 -5.93
C ALA A 140 -14.96 11.90 -5.64
N TRP A 141 -14.30 12.38 -4.59
CA TRP A 141 -14.37 13.80 -4.21
C TRP A 141 -13.75 14.74 -5.26
N LEU A 142 -12.75 14.28 -6.02
CA LEU A 142 -12.16 15.07 -7.10
C LEU A 142 -13.05 15.04 -8.34
N ALA A 143 -13.65 13.89 -8.65
CA ALA A 143 -14.64 13.78 -9.73
C ALA A 143 -15.85 14.71 -9.46
N GLU A 144 -16.34 14.76 -8.22
CA GLU A 144 -17.37 15.70 -7.78
C GLU A 144 -16.91 17.17 -7.92
N LEU A 145 -15.67 17.47 -7.51
CA LEU A 145 -15.09 18.80 -7.64
C LEU A 145 -14.97 19.26 -9.10
N MET A 146 -14.63 18.34 -10.02
CA MET A 146 -14.52 18.62 -11.45
C MET A 146 -15.88 18.72 -12.15
N ALA A 147 -16.89 18.03 -11.63
CA ALA A 147 -18.27 18.12 -12.11
C ALA A 147 -18.96 19.43 -11.66
N ASP A 148 -18.45 20.11 -10.64
CA ASP A 148 -18.98 21.37 -10.16
C ASP A 148 -18.91 22.44 -11.28
N PRO A 149 -20.02 23.12 -11.62
CA PRO A 149 -20.04 24.21 -12.59
C PRO A 149 -19.08 25.35 -12.26
N ALA A 150 -18.68 25.53 -11.00
CA ALA A 150 -17.65 26.49 -10.60
C ALA A 150 -16.26 26.18 -11.21
N CYS A 151 -16.01 24.92 -11.56
CA CYS A 151 -14.78 24.45 -12.22
C CYS A 151 -14.93 24.35 -13.75
N GLY A 152 -15.93 24.98 -14.35
CA GLY A 152 -16.13 24.98 -15.80
C GLY A 152 -17.06 23.88 -16.34
N GLY A 153 -17.65 23.04 -15.47
CA GLY A 153 -18.84 22.22 -15.76
C GLY A 153 -18.77 21.24 -16.94
N GLY A 154 -17.58 20.92 -17.45
CA GLY A 154 -17.42 20.19 -18.72
C GLY A 154 -16.72 18.83 -18.65
N PHE A 155 -16.05 18.50 -17.54
CA PHE A 155 -15.23 17.28 -17.44
C PHE A 155 -15.85 16.28 -16.47
N ALA A 156 -16.62 15.32 -17.01
CA ALA A 156 -17.07 14.16 -16.26
C ALA A 156 -15.92 13.15 -16.18
N VAL A 157 -15.40 12.93 -14.96
CA VAL A 157 -14.38 11.92 -14.69
C VAL A 157 -15.04 10.75 -13.96
N GLU A 158 -14.85 9.55 -14.48
CA GLU A 158 -15.37 8.34 -13.84
C GLU A 158 -14.53 8.02 -12.59
N SER A 159 -15.18 7.96 -11.42
CA SER A 159 -14.52 7.64 -10.14
C SER A 159 -14.76 6.19 -9.67
N GLN A 160 -15.75 5.50 -10.24
CA GLN A 160 -16.13 4.15 -9.84
C GLN A 160 -15.74 3.12 -10.91
N CYS A 161 -15.56 1.87 -10.48
CA CYS A 161 -15.35 0.76 -11.39
C CYS A 161 -16.54 0.62 -12.36
N PRO A 162 -16.31 0.61 -13.68
CA PRO A 162 -17.38 0.52 -14.68
C PRO A 162 -17.95 -0.90 -14.82
N TRP A 163 -17.35 -1.90 -14.16
CA TRP A 163 -17.75 -3.30 -14.25
C TRP A 163 -18.40 -3.77 -12.94
N ASP A 164 -19.52 -4.49 -13.07
CA ASP A 164 -20.13 -5.23 -11.97
C ASP A 164 -19.33 -6.51 -11.65
N ALA A 165 -19.59 -7.09 -10.48
CA ALA A 165 -18.87 -8.30 -10.05
C ALA A 165 -19.07 -9.46 -11.05
N ALA A 166 -20.27 -9.59 -11.61
CA ALA A 166 -20.59 -10.64 -12.58
C ALA A 166 -19.73 -10.54 -13.85
N SER A 167 -19.57 -9.34 -14.41
CA SER A 167 -18.72 -9.11 -15.59
C SER A 167 -17.25 -9.36 -15.28
N LEU A 168 -16.78 -9.02 -14.07
CA LEU A 168 -15.40 -9.26 -13.64
C LEU A 168 -15.06 -10.75 -13.51
N TRP A 169 -16.06 -11.58 -13.22
CA TRP A 169 -16.00 -13.04 -13.25
C TRP A 169 -16.26 -13.64 -14.65
N GLY A 170 -16.57 -12.82 -15.65
CA GLY A 170 -16.84 -13.24 -17.02
C GLY A 170 -18.20 -13.90 -17.20
N TYR A 171 -19.20 -13.56 -16.40
CA TYR A 171 -20.60 -13.89 -16.68
C TYR A 171 -21.17 -12.89 -17.66
N THR A 172 -21.86 -13.39 -18.68
CA THR A 172 -22.48 -12.57 -19.71
C THR A 172 -24.00 -12.76 -19.72
N VAL A 173 -24.72 -11.83 -20.35
CA VAL A 173 -26.17 -11.94 -20.54
C VAL A 173 -26.54 -13.20 -21.35
N ALA A 174 -25.61 -13.75 -22.15
CA ALA A 174 -25.84 -14.99 -22.89
C ALA A 174 -25.88 -16.24 -21.99
N ASP A 175 -25.27 -16.18 -20.80
CA ASP A 175 -25.26 -17.29 -19.83
C ASP A 175 -26.58 -17.39 -19.04
N ALA A 176 -27.42 -16.34 -19.11
CA ALA A 176 -28.78 -16.32 -18.60
C ALA A 176 -29.73 -17.10 -19.54
N ALA A 177 -29.55 -18.41 -19.62
CA ALA A 177 -30.36 -19.29 -20.49
C ALA A 177 -31.83 -19.39 -20.05
N ASP A 178 -32.14 -19.09 -18.79
CA ASP A 178 -33.49 -19.14 -18.22
C ASP A 178 -34.09 -17.74 -18.05
N ALA A 179 -35.30 -17.53 -18.57
CA ALA A 179 -36.05 -16.27 -18.49
C ALA A 179 -36.33 -15.78 -17.04
N LYS A 180 -36.04 -16.60 -16.02
CA LYS A 180 -36.15 -16.25 -14.59
C LYS A 180 -34.88 -15.60 -14.01
N LEU A 181 -33.71 -15.81 -14.60
CA LEU A 181 -32.45 -15.17 -14.19
C LEU A 181 -32.11 -14.07 -15.19
N ALA A 182 -32.81 -12.94 -15.13
CA ALA A 182 -32.69 -11.89 -16.15
C ALA A 182 -31.37 -11.10 -16.10
N THR A 183 -30.52 -11.27 -15.07
CA THR A 183 -29.28 -10.50 -14.89
C THR A 183 -28.05 -11.40 -14.72
N PRO A 184 -26.86 -10.99 -15.22
CA PRO A 184 -25.60 -11.71 -15.02
C PRO A 184 -25.28 -11.97 -13.54
N THR A 185 -25.61 -11.02 -12.66
CA THR A 185 -25.45 -11.16 -11.21
C THR A 185 -26.32 -12.28 -10.64
N ALA A 186 -27.56 -12.43 -11.11
CA ALA A 186 -28.41 -13.53 -10.69
C ALA A 186 -27.79 -14.89 -11.07
N VAL A 187 -27.18 -14.99 -12.25
CA VAL A 187 -26.53 -16.23 -12.73
C VAL A 187 -25.30 -16.55 -11.90
N MET A 188 -24.49 -15.54 -11.57
CA MET A 188 -23.31 -15.69 -10.72
C MET A 188 -23.67 -16.22 -9.32
N LEU A 189 -24.76 -15.71 -8.73
CA LEU A 189 -25.18 -16.01 -7.36
C LEU A 189 -26.11 -17.24 -7.26
N ASP A 190 -26.41 -17.90 -8.37
CA ASP A 190 -27.38 -18.98 -8.36
C ASP A 190 -26.91 -20.21 -7.57
N LEU A 191 -27.86 -20.78 -6.84
CA LEU A 191 -27.71 -21.99 -6.04
C LEU A 191 -28.30 -23.21 -6.74
N ASN A 192 -29.32 -23.03 -7.58
CA ASN A 192 -30.18 -24.13 -8.00
C ASN A 192 -29.75 -24.74 -9.34
N HIS A 193 -29.22 -23.95 -10.27
CA HIS A 193 -28.87 -24.38 -11.62
C HIS A 193 -27.40 -24.82 -11.66
N ARG A 194 -26.96 -25.30 -12.83
CA ARG A 194 -25.59 -25.83 -13.04
C ARG A 194 -24.52 -24.74 -13.13
N LEU A 195 -24.92 -23.48 -13.17
CA LEU A 195 -24.08 -22.32 -13.41
C LEU A 195 -24.17 -21.44 -12.16
N GLY A 196 -23.03 -21.02 -11.62
CA GLY A 196 -22.96 -20.20 -10.42
C GLY A 196 -21.62 -20.37 -9.69
N LEU A 197 -21.11 -19.25 -9.16
CA LEU A 197 -19.82 -19.21 -8.45
C LEU A 197 -19.84 -20.02 -7.14
N THR A 198 -21.04 -20.34 -6.65
CA THR A 198 -21.26 -21.25 -5.53
C THR A 198 -20.68 -22.65 -5.78
N ARG A 199 -20.49 -23.09 -7.03
CA ARG A 199 -19.91 -24.40 -7.35
C ARG A 199 -18.39 -24.33 -7.46
N ILE A 200 -17.70 -24.95 -6.51
CA ILE A 200 -16.24 -24.82 -6.38
C ILE A 200 -15.52 -25.42 -7.59
N LYS A 201 -15.82 -26.67 -7.96
CA LYS A 201 -15.06 -27.36 -9.00
C LYS A 201 -15.34 -26.85 -10.42
N THR A 202 -16.61 -26.65 -10.76
CA THR A 202 -17.02 -26.38 -12.14
C THR A 202 -16.81 -24.93 -12.54
N GLU A 203 -17.09 -23.99 -11.63
CA GLU A 203 -17.03 -22.54 -11.91
C GLU A 203 -15.84 -21.89 -11.21
N LEU A 204 -15.77 -21.95 -9.88
CA LEU A 204 -14.78 -21.18 -9.12
C LEU A 204 -13.34 -21.58 -9.48
N MET A 205 -12.97 -22.86 -9.41
CA MET A 205 -11.62 -23.34 -9.75
C MET A 205 -11.28 -23.05 -11.22
N ARG A 206 -12.25 -23.22 -12.12
CA ARG A 206 -12.05 -23.00 -13.56
C ARG A 206 -11.79 -21.52 -13.87
N ARG A 207 -12.51 -20.60 -13.22
CA ARG A 207 -12.42 -19.16 -13.46
C ARG A 207 -11.29 -18.49 -12.66
N SER A 208 -11.00 -18.96 -11.45
CA SER A 208 -9.90 -18.43 -10.62
C SER A 208 -8.54 -19.02 -10.96
N GLY A 209 -8.50 -20.23 -11.55
CA GLY A 209 -7.26 -20.99 -11.76
C GLY A 209 -6.68 -21.61 -10.48
N PHE A 210 -7.42 -21.58 -9.37
CA PHE A 210 -6.94 -22.08 -8.07
C PHE A 210 -7.18 -23.57 -7.90
N GLN A 211 -6.31 -24.19 -7.10
CA GLN A 211 -6.50 -25.57 -6.66
C GLN A 211 -7.41 -25.62 -5.43
N LEU A 212 -7.91 -26.81 -5.09
CA LEU A 212 -8.75 -26.98 -3.90
C LEU A 212 -8.01 -26.52 -2.64
N GLN A 213 -6.70 -26.77 -2.54
CA GLN A 213 -5.92 -26.38 -1.36
C GLN A 213 -5.86 -24.85 -1.18
N ASP A 214 -5.73 -24.09 -2.27
CA ASP A 214 -5.70 -22.62 -2.22
C ASP A 214 -7.06 -22.07 -1.75
N ILE A 215 -8.15 -22.72 -2.15
CA ILE A 215 -9.52 -22.36 -1.75
C ILE A 215 -9.75 -22.69 -0.26
N LEU A 216 -9.22 -23.81 0.23
CA LEU A 216 -9.25 -24.13 1.66
C LEU A 216 -8.43 -23.13 2.48
N ASP A 217 -7.27 -22.72 1.98
CA ASP A 217 -6.43 -21.71 2.62
C ASP A 217 -7.13 -20.34 2.64
N LEU A 218 -7.86 -20.01 1.58
CA LEU A 218 -8.67 -18.79 1.49
C LEU A 218 -9.86 -18.82 2.47
N ALA A 219 -10.55 -19.95 2.57
CA ALA A 219 -11.63 -20.13 3.56
C ALA A 219 -11.12 -20.13 5.01
N LYS A 220 -9.81 -20.26 5.24
CA LYS A 220 -9.17 -20.14 6.57
C LYS A 220 -8.49 -18.79 6.79
N SER A 221 -8.50 -17.92 5.79
CA SER A 221 -7.83 -16.61 5.84
C SER A 221 -8.57 -15.67 6.80
N GLN A 222 -7.90 -14.61 7.26
CA GLN A 222 -8.55 -13.59 8.09
C GLN A 222 -9.51 -12.73 7.29
N CYS A 223 -9.23 -12.47 6.01
CA CYS A 223 -10.10 -11.73 5.10
C CYS A 223 -11.45 -12.42 4.88
N PHE A 224 -11.48 -13.76 4.80
CA PHE A 224 -12.67 -14.49 4.37
C PHE A 224 -13.16 -15.59 5.33
N GLY A 225 -12.41 -15.94 6.37
CA GLY A 225 -12.72 -17.12 7.19
C GLY A 225 -14.03 -17.06 7.98
N GLN A 226 -14.58 -15.85 8.19
CA GLN A 226 -15.91 -15.66 8.79
C GLN A 226 -17.02 -15.51 7.73
N HIS A 227 -16.64 -15.34 6.47
CA HIS A 227 -17.52 -15.01 5.35
C HIS A 227 -17.71 -16.16 4.36
N LEU A 228 -16.79 -17.12 4.31
CA LEU A 228 -16.83 -18.27 3.42
C LEU A 228 -17.01 -19.56 4.20
N VAL A 229 -17.95 -20.39 3.75
CA VAL A 229 -18.12 -21.77 4.22
C VAL A 229 -18.15 -22.70 3.04
N ILE A 230 -17.44 -23.82 3.15
CA ILE A 230 -17.48 -24.90 2.18
C ILE A 230 -18.40 -25.99 2.74
N THR A 231 -19.47 -26.29 2.01
CA THR A 231 -20.48 -27.30 2.40
C THR A 231 -20.70 -28.31 1.28
N ASN A 232 -21.42 -29.39 1.60
CA ASN A 232 -21.89 -30.36 0.61
C ASN A 232 -23.17 -29.87 -0.10
N GLU A 233 -23.69 -30.64 -1.07
CA GLU A 233 -24.89 -30.27 -1.84
C GLU A 233 -26.14 -30.03 -0.97
N THR A 234 -26.19 -30.65 0.20
CA THR A 234 -27.30 -30.52 1.15
C THR A 234 -27.15 -29.33 2.11
N GLY A 235 -26.04 -28.58 2.04
CA GLY A 235 -25.74 -27.48 2.96
C GLY A 235 -25.48 -27.95 4.41
N ALA A 236 -25.35 -29.26 4.62
CA ALA A 236 -25.13 -29.85 5.94
C ALA A 236 -23.63 -29.81 6.29
N GLY A 237 -23.31 -29.54 7.56
CA GLY A 237 -21.92 -29.40 8.04
C GLY A 237 -21.08 -30.68 8.02
N GLY A 238 -21.57 -31.78 7.42
CA GLY A 238 -20.85 -33.06 7.34
C GLY A 238 -20.43 -33.40 5.91
N PHE A 239 -19.15 -33.71 5.71
CA PHE A 239 -18.61 -34.27 4.46
C PHE A 239 -18.94 -35.77 4.33
N ALA A 240 -20.23 -36.11 4.27
CA ALA A 240 -20.66 -37.48 4.07
C ALA A 240 -20.63 -37.83 2.57
N GLY A 241 -19.54 -38.45 2.11
CA GLY A 241 -19.52 -39.29 0.90
C GLY A 241 -19.64 -38.63 -0.49
N GLY A 242 -19.72 -37.30 -0.59
CA GLY A 242 -19.75 -36.59 -1.87
C GLY A 242 -18.34 -36.25 -2.38
N GLY A 243 -18.00 -36.65 -3.61
CA GLY A 243 -16.77 -36.19 -4.28
C GLY A 243 -16.75 -34.66 -4.47
N LEU A 244 -15.61 -34.11 -4.93
CA LEU A 244 -15.41 -32.67 -5.17
C LEU A 244 -16.53 -31.96 -5.95
N GLU A 245 -17.28 -32.69 -6.77
CA GLU A 245 -18.42 -32.17 -7.56
C GLU A 245 -19.55 -31.60 -6.69
N GLY A 246 -19.72 -32.13 -5.48
CA GLY A 246 -20.79 -31.72 -4.56
C GLY A 246 -20.40 -30.57 -3.62
N LEU A 247 -19.20 -30.02 -3.74
CA LEU A 247 -18.71 -28.95 -2.85
C LEU A 247 -19.23 -27.58 -3.29
N ARG A 248 -19.88 -26.89 -2.35
CA ARG A 248 -20.46 -25.58 -2.53
C ARG A 248 -19.81 -24.55 -1.63
N LEU A 249 -19.51 -23.38 -2.19
CA LEU A 249 -19.08 -22.18 -1.47
C LEU A 249 -20.31 -21.35 -1.14
N LEU A 250 -20.53 -21.14 0.16
CA LEU A 250 -21.65 -20.36 0.71
C LEU A 250 -21.12 -19.17 1.52
N GLY A 251 -21.98 -18.17 1.71
CA GLY A 251 -21.68 -16.97 2.48
C GLY A 251 -21.92 -17.15 3.98
N ARG A 252 -21.26 -16.29 4.78
CA ARG A 252 -21.46 -16.04 6.23
C ARG A 252 -21.47 -17.30 7.11
N ALA A 253 -20.37 -17.55 7.79
CA ALA A 253 -20.13 -18.76 8.59
C ALA A 253 -20.84 -18.83 9.96
N THR A 254 -21.82 -17.96 10.22
CA THR A 254 -22.30 -17.75 11.60
C THR A 254 -23.30 -18.81 12.06
N GLN A 255 -24.32 -19.19 11.27
CA GLN A 255 -25.30 -20.23 11.63
C GLN A 255 -25.90 -20.91 10.39
N SER A 256 -26.12 -22.23 10.46
CA SER A 256 -26.82 -23.01 9.43
C SER A 256 -28.33 -22.76 9.48
N PRO A 257 -29.04 -22.61 8.34
CA PRO A 257 -28.57 -22.73 6.96
C PRO A 257 -27.78 -21.50 6.49
N PHE A 258 -26.65 -21.75 5.84
CA PHE A 258 -25.76 -20.69 5.36
C PHE A 258 -26.39 -19.94 4.17
N PRO A 259 -26.32 -18.60 4.13
CA PRO A 259 -26.84 -17.82 3.02
C PRO A 259 -26.06 -18.06 1.72
N PRO A 260 -26.66 -17.73 0.55
CA PRO A 260 -25.94 -17.64 -0.71
C PRO A 260 -24.76 -16.66 -0.64
N LEU A 261 -23.90 -16.70 -1.66
CA LEU A 261 -22.88 -15.69 -1.85
C LEU A 261 -23.54 -14.32 -2.10
N ASP A 262 -22.94 -13.27 -1.53
CA ASP A 262 -23.33 -11.89 -1.76
C ASP A 262 -22.46 -11.29 -2.88
N GLU A 263 -22.97 -10.29 -3.61
CA GLU A 263 -22.22 -9.65 -4.70
C GLU A 263 -20.92 -9.00 -4.20
N GLU A 264 -20.97 -8.32 -3.05
CA GLU A 264 -19.80 -7.71 -2.41
C GLU A 264 -18.72 -8.74 -2.07
N LEU A 265 -19.13 -9.94 -1.62
CA LEU A 265 -18.21 -11.03 -1.31
C LEU A 265 -17.56 -11.58 -2.59
N CYS A 266 -18.33 -11.72 -3.66
CA CYS A 266 -17.81 -12.12 -4.98
C CYS A 266 -16.82 -11.08 -5.54
N PHE A 267 -17.09 -9.78 -5.34
CA PHE A 267 -16.18 -8.70 -5.71
C PHE A 267 -14.88 -8.76 -4.90
N ALA A 268 -14.97 -8.80 -3.57
CA ALA A 268 -13.80 -8.87 -2.69
C ALA A 268 -12.96 -10.12 -2.96
N LEU A 269 -13.60 -11.26 -3.21
CA LEU A 269 -12.94 -12.50 -3.61
C LEU A 269 -12.14 -12.30 -4.91
N GLN A 270 -12.77 -11.77 -5.95
CA GLN A 270 -12.09 -11.53 -7.21
C GLN A 270 -10.94 -10.51 -7.07
N ALA A 271 -11.15 -9.42 -6.32
CA ALA A 271 -10.14 -8.40 -6.08
C ALA A 271 -8.88 -9.02 -5.42
N PHE A 272 -9.09 -9.83 -4.38
CA PHE A 272 -8.03 -10.57 -3.71
C PHE A 272 -7.27 -11.48 -4.67
N LEU A 273 -7.98 -12.28 -5.48
CA LEU A 273 -7.39 -13.20 -6.43
C LEU A 273 -6.55 -12.50 -7.50
N ARG A 274 -7.07 -11.39 -8.06
CA ARG A 274 -6.32 -10.60 -9.06
C ARG A 274 -5.06 -10.02 -8.46
N LEU A 275 -5.15 -9.45 -7.26
CA LEU A 275 -4.00 -8.90 -6.57
C LEU A 275 -2.97 -10.00 -6.25
N GLN A 276 -3.43 -11.17 -5.81
CA GLN A 276 -2.56 -12.32 -5.54
C GLN A 276 -1.76 -12.76 -6.77
N VAL A 277 -2.43 -12.90 -7.93
CA VAL A 277 -1.78 -13.28 -9.19
C VAL A 277 -0.77 -12.21 -9.63
N LYS A 278 -1.09 -10.93 -9.47
CA LYS A 278 -0.20 -9.82 -9.85
C LYS A 278 1.05 -9.73 -8.97
N LEU A 279 0.91 -10.00 -7.67
CA LEU A 279 2.02 -9.96 -6.73
C LEU A 279 2.83 -11.26 -6.70
N GLY A 280 2.25 -12.38 -7.11
CA GLY A 280 2.84 -13.71 -6.98
C GLY A 280 3.00 -14.15 -5.52
N TRP A 281 2.19 -13.61 -4.61
CA TRP A 281 2.26 -13.90 -3.19
C TRP A 281 1.41 -15.11 -2.82
N SER A 282 1.77 -15.79 -1.73
CA SER A 282 0.90 -16.82 -1.15
C SER A 282 -0.34 -16.18 -0.51
N THR A 283 -1.44 -16.93 -0.45
CA THR A 283 -2.71 -16.48 0.14
C THR A 283 -2.49 -15.93 1.55
N LYS A 284 -1.67 -16.60 2.36
CA LYS A 284 -1.37 -16.22 3.74
C LYS A 284 -0.59 -14.91 3.84
N LYS A 285 0.40 -14.72 2.95
CA LYS A 285 1.21 -13.49 2.90
C LYS A 285 0.36 -12.29 2.51
N LEU A 286 -0.49 -12.44 1.50
CA LEU A 286 -1.39 -11.38 1.06
C LEU A 286 -2.47 -11.06 2.10
N ASP A 287 -3.07 -12.10 2.70
CA ASP A 287 -4.07 -11.97 3.77
C ASP A 287 -3.52 -11.16 4.96
N ALA A 288 -2.34 -11.53 5.48
CA ALA A 288 -1.70 -10.79 6.58
C ALA A 288 -1.41 -9.33 6.22
N ALA A 289 -0.99 -9.05 4.98
CA ALA A 289 -0.71 -7.70 4.52
C ALA A 289 -1.96 -6.84 4.40
N ILE A 290 -3.02 -7.37 3.77
CA ILE A 290 -4.30 -6.66 3.62
C ILE A 290 -4.91 -6.36 4.98
N VAL A 291 -4.94 -7.35 5.89
CA VAL A 291 -5.51 -7.18 7.24
C VAL A 291 -4.74 -6.11 8.00
N CYS A 292 -3.41 -6.19 8.01
CA CYS A 292 -2.57 -5.21 8.71
C CYS A 292 -2.81 -3.78 8.21
N LEU A 293 -2.81 -3.59 6.89
CA LEU A 293 -2.97 -2.25 6.30
C LEU A 293 -4.39 -1.72 6.44
N ARG A 294 -5.41 -2.59 6.36
CA ARG A 294 -6.80 -2.19 6.51
C ARG A 294 -7.16 -1.86 7.96
N ASP A 295 -6.67 -2.62 8.92
CA ASP A 295 -6.83 -2.29 10.34
C ASP A 295 -6.16 -0.95 10.66
N HIS A 296 -4.98 -0.68 10.08
CA HIS A 296 -4.27 0.58 10.22
C HIS A 296 -5.04 1.77 9.62
N GLU A 297 -5.61 1.61 8.42
CA GLU A 297 -6.47 2.63 7.79
C GLU A 297 -7.68 3.00 8.66
N LEU A 298 -8.33 1.99 9.25
CA LEU A 298 -9.48 2.17 10.12
C LEU A 298 -9.13 2.88 11.44
N ASP A 299 -7.90 2.66 11.94
CA ASP A 299 -7.38 3.33 13.14
C ASP A 299 -7.04 4.80 12.89
N MET A 300 -6.64 5.14 11.66
CA MET A 300 -6.31 6.52 11.25
C MET A 300 -7.55 7.39 10.99
N SER A 301 -8.72 6.79 10.77
CA SER A 301 -9.95 7.51 10.44
C SER A 301 -10.55 8.25 11.66
N PRO A 302 -10.75 9.58 11.60
CA PRO A 302 -11.26 10.39 12.72
C PRO A 302 -12.77 10.16 12.89
N GLY A 303 -13.12 9.08 13.60
CA GLY A 303 -14.51 8.71 13.86
C GLY A 303 -14.69 7.44 14.68
N THR A 304 -13.63 6.63 14.80
CA THR A 304 -13.68 5.36 15.54
C THR A 304 -12.90 5.49 16.85
N THR A 305 -13.52 6.06 17.88
CA THR A 305 -12.97 6.03 19.24
C THR A 305 -12.81 4.57 19.68
N ARG A 306 -11.56 4.07 19.63
CA ARG A 306 -11.13 2.79 20.19
C ARG A 306 -11.20 2.86 21.72
N THR A 307 -12.39 2.67 22.29
CA THR A 307 -12.50 2.28 23.70
C THR A 307 -11.98 0.85 23.82
N GLY A 308 -10.81 0.70 24.45
CA GLY A 308 -10.01 -0.52 24.53
C GLY A 308 -10.70 -1.72 25.20
N THR A 309 -11.67 -2.31 24.51
CA THR A 309 -12.30 -3.58 24.86
C THR A 309 -12.19 -4.54 23.69
N LEU A 310 -11.75 -5.77 23.97
CA LEU A 310 -11.62 -6.90 23.03
C LEU A 310 -12.92 -7.18 22.24
N ALA A 311 -14.07 -6.69 22.73
CA ALA A 311 -15.36 -6.75 22.05
C ALA A 311 -15.45 -5.87 20.79
N ALA A 312 -14.77 -4.72 20.73
CA ALA A 312 -14.78 -3.85 19.54
C ALA A 312 -13.96 -4.45 18.38
N GLN A 313 -12.89 -5.20 18.68
CA GLN A 313 -12.15 -5.98 17.68
C GLN A 313 -12.99 -7.12 17.09
N SER A 314 -13.88 -7.73 17.88
CA SER A 314 -14.80 -8.76 17.41
C SER A 314 -15.86 -8.22 16.44
N VAL A 315 -16.28 -6.97 16.60
CA VAL A 315 -17.29 -6.34 15.73
C VAL A 315 -16.67 -5.85 14.42
N CYS A 316 -15.43 -5.35 14.43
CA CYS A 316 -14.72 -4.98 13.20
C CYS A 316 -14.32 -6.22 12.35
N ARG A 317 -14.01 -7.35 12.98
CA ARG A 317 -13.68 -8.61 12.27
C ARG A 317 -14.83 -9.26 11.51
N SER A 318 -16.08 -8.85 11.77
CA SER A 318 -17.27 -9.35 11.07
C SER A 318 -17.59 -8.57 9.79
N ARG A 319 -16.75 -7.59 9.41
CA ARG A 319 -16.91 -6.83 8.17
C ARG A 319 -16.00 -7.41 7.10
N LEU A 320 -16.58 -7.64 5.93
CA LEU A 320 -15.84 -8.05 4.74
C LEU A 320 -14.74 -7.02 4.45
N LEU A 321 -13.49 -7.47 4.37
CA LEU A 321 -12.35 -6.61 4.07
C LEU A 321 -12.30 -6.32 2.57
N VAL A 322 -12.79 -5.15 2.18
CA VAL A 322 -12.64 -4.61 0.82
C VAL A 322 -11.26 -3.94 0.70
N ILE A 323 -10.55 -4.22 -0.39
CA ILE A 323 -9.22 -3.65 -0.68
C ILE A 323 -9.42 -2.20 -1.12
N SER A 324 -8.97 -1.24 -0.31
CA SER A 324 -9.08 0.19 -0.62
C SER A 324 -7.89 0.69 -1.46
N PRO A 325 -8.00 1.88 -2.07
CA PRO A 325 -6.84 2.58 -2.66
C PRO A 325 -5.68 2.74 -1.67
N PHE A 326 -5.98 3.01 -0.40
CA PHE A 326 -4.98 3.10 0.67
C PHE A 326 -4.23 1.79 0.89
N VAL A 327 -4.92 0.64 0.87
CA VAL A 327 -4.26 -0.66 0.98
C VAL A 327 -3.33 -0.91 -0.22
N VAL A 328 -3.75 -0.55 -1.44
CA VAL A 328 -2.91 -0.70 -2.65
C VAL A 328 -1.65 0.18 -2.56
N GLN A 329 -1.80 1.43 -2.13
CA GLN A 329 -0.70 2.36 -1.83
C GLN A 329 0.25 1.79 -0.76
N GLY A 330 -0.30 1.30 0.35
CA GLY A 330 0.47 0.67 1.42
C GLY A 330 1.26 -0.55 0.95
N LEU A 331 0.68 -1.39 0.08
CA LEU A 331 1.37 -2.53 -0.52
C LEU A 331 2.49 -2.11 -1.47
N ALA A 332 2.29 -1.03 -2.23
CA ALA A 332 3.33 -0.46 -3.09
C ALA A 332 4.52 0.03 -2.27
N ALA A 333 4.27 0.84 -1.24
CA ALA A 333 5.29 1.33 -0.32
C ALA A 333 6.01 0.20 0.41
N LEU A 334 5.27 -0.81 0.89
CA LEU A 334 5.82 -2.02 1.50
C LEU A 334 6.78 -2.76 0.57
N ARG A 335 6.40 -2.94 -0.71
CA ARG A 335 7.25 -3.61 -1.70
C ARG A 335 8.52 -2.80 -1.99
N GLN A 336 8.42 -1.48 -2.04
CA GLN A 336 9.57 -0.60 -2.23
C GLN A 336 10.50 -0.61 -1.01
N LEU A 337 9.96 -0.51 0.21
CA LEU A 337 10.71 -0.65 1.46
C LEU A 337 11.43 -2.01 1.54
N SER A 338 10.77 -3.08 1.14
CA SER A 338 11.37 -4.42 1.09
C SER A 338 12.58 -4.49 0.17
N LYS A 339 12.49 -3.88 -1.02
CA LYS A 339 13.62 -3.78 -1.95
C LYS A 339 14.75 -2.90 -1.42
N LEU A 340 14.42 -1.75 -0.82
CA LEU A 340 15.39 -0.79 -0.30
C LEU A 340 16.17 -1.37 0.89
N CYS A 341 15.49 -2.02 1.83
CA CYS A 341 16.11 -2.54 3.05
C CYS A 341 16.57 -4.00 2.93
N GLY A 342 16.21 -4.72 1.87
CA GLY A 342 16.50 -6.15 1.71
C GLY A 342 15.79 -7.06 2.72
N ILE A 343 14.61 -6.63 3.21
CA ILE A 343 13.82 -7.36 4.23
C ILE A 343 12.54 -7.90 3.59
N GLU A 344 12.17 -9.15 3.89
CA GLU A 344 10.93 -9.77 3.40
C GLU A 344 9.69 -8.97 3.84
N GLU A 345 8.72 -8.78 2.95
CA GLU A 345 7.52 -7.95 3.18
C GLU A 345 6.74 -8.31 4.46
N PRO A 346 6.48 -9.60 4.81
CA PRO A 346 5.75 -9.92 6.02
C PRO A 346 6.47 -9.45 7.30
N ARG A 347 7.81 -9.38 7.27
CA ARG A 347 8.62 -8.93 8.40
C ARG A 347 8.55 -7.42 8.61
N LEU A 348 8.11 -6.66 7.60
CA LEU A 348 7.94 -5.21 7.66
C LEU A 348 6.54 -4.79 8.16
N LEU A 349 5.50 -5.63 7.98
CA LEU A 349 4.13 -5.33 8.43
C LEU A 349 4.02 -4.86 9.90
N PRO A 350 4.79 -5.41 10.87
CA PRO A 350 4.71 -4.95 12.26
C PRO A 350 5.12 -3.48 12.48
N LEU A 351 5.65 -2.79 11.47
CA LEU A 351 5.84 -1.34 11.50
C LEU A 351 4.52 -0.59 11.73
N TRP A 352 3.43 -1.08 11.14
CA TRP A 352 2.11 -0.41 11.19
C TRP A 352 1.04 -1.22 11.94
N GLY A 353 1.34 -2.45 12.35
CA GLY A 353 0.38 -3.30 13.06
C GLY A 353 1.02 -4.21 14.11
N PRO A 354 0.21 -5.06 14.77
CA PRO A 354 0.74 -6.17 15.56
C PRO A 354 1.39 -7.23 14.67
N ILE A 355 2.31 -8.01 15.22
CA ILE A 355 2.88 -9.19 14.57
C ILE A 355 1.75 -10.17 14.24
N ASP A 356 1.69 -10.58 12.97
CA ASP A 356 0.75 -11.60 12.52
C ASP A 356 0.90 -12.88 13.33
N SER A 357 -0.21 -13.34 13.90
CA SER A 357 -0.31 -14.52 14.75
C SER A 357 -1.32 -15.54 14.22
N HIS A 358 -1.85 -15.32 13.01
CA HIS A 358 -2.92 -16.14 12.44
C HIS A 358 -2.37 -17.36 11.72
N GLY A 359 -2.57 -18.53 12.34
CA GLY A 359 -2.17 -19.82 11.80
C GLY A 359 -0.66 -20.09 11.92
N GLU A 360 -0.28 -21.34 11.63
CA GLU A 360 1.07 -21.87 11.88
C GLU A 360 2.16 -21.28 10.97
N GLN A 361 1.77 -20.63 9.88
CA GLN A 361 2.69 -19.98 8.93
C GLN A 361 2.82 -18.48 9.18
N SER A 362 2.18 -17.96 10.23
CA SER A 362 2.26 -16.55 10.61
C SER A 362 3.67 -16.14 11.01
N LEU A 363 3.93 -14.83 10.96
CA LEU A 363 5.22 -14.28 11.34
C LEU A 363 5.60 -14.66 12.79
N LEU A 364 4.62 -14.66 13.70
CA LEU A 364 4.82 -15.08 15.09
C LEU A 364 5.37 -16.50 15.18
N HIS A 365 4.78 -17.46 14.45
CA HIS A 365 5.20 -18.86 14.50
C HIS A 365 6.57 -19.07 13.87
N ARG A 366 6.79 -18.45 12.69
CA ARG A 366 8.03 -18.61 11.94
C ARG A 366 9.25 -18.04 12.67
N GLU A 367 9.10 -16.89 13.33
CA GLU A 367 10.24 -16.18 13.93
C GLU A 367 10.38 -16.42 15.44
N PHE A 368 9.26 -16.46 16.18
CA PHE A 368 9.28 -16.40 17.64
C PHE A 368 8.97 -17.75 18.30
N LEU A 369 8.10 -18.58 17.73
CA LEU A 369 7.70 -19.86 18.35
C LEU A 369 8.56 -21.05 17.89
N ARG A 370 9.84 -20.81 17.62
CA ARG A 370 10.78 -21.83 17.16
C ARG A 370 11.25 -22.74 18.30
N PRO A 371 11.53 -24.03 18.05
CA PRO A 371 12.04 -24.95 19.07
C PRO A 371 13.30 -24.43 19.78
N ALA A 372 14.18 -23.72 19.08
CA ALA A 372 15.38 -23.12 19.64
C ALA A 372 15.07 -22.05 20.71
N LEU A 373 14.08 -21.18 20.46
CA LEU A 373 13.67 -20.15 21.41
C LEU A 373 12.95 -20.76 22.61
N ARG A 374 12.11 -21.78 22.38
CA ARG A 374 11.47 -22.54 23.46
C ARG A 374 12.46 -23.16 24.44
N ASN A 375 13.62 -23.62 23.95
CA ASN A 375 14.67 -24.20 24.80
C ASN A 375 15.41 -23.13 25.64
N ILE A 376 15.41 -21.88 25.18
CA ILE A 376 15.98 -20.74 25.90
C ILE A 376 14.98 -20.21 26.92
N ASP A 377 13.72 -20.05 26.50
CA ASP A 377 12.65 -19.48 27.30
C ASP A 377 11.31 -20.15 26.96
N PRO A 378 10.70 -20.89 27.92
CA PRO A 378 9.46 -21.63 27.69
C PRO A 378 8.26 -20.78 27.25
N ILE A 379 8.27 -19.45 27.48
CA ILE A 379 7.16 -18.56 27.10
C ILE A 379 6.89 -18.52 25.60
N PHE A 380 7.87 -18.90 24.78
CA PHE A 380 7.76 -19.01 23.33
C PHE A 380 7.25 -20.38 22.84
N ALA A 381 6.71 -21.22 23.73
CA ALA A 381 6.03 -22.44 23.34
C ALA A 381 4.70 -22.14 22.62
N VAL A 382 4.33 -23.01 21.66
CA VAL A 382 3.02 -22.94 21.00
C VAL A 382 1.94 -23.38 22.01
N PRO A 383 0.98 -22.52 22.38
CA PRO A 383 -0.05 -22.86 23.34
C PRO A 383 -1.14 -23.72 22.69
N PRO A 384 -1.78 -24.65 23.42
CA PRO A 384 -2.92 -25.42 22.91
C PRO A 384 -4.18 -24.55 22.71
N ASP A 385 -4.32 -23.48 23.51
CA ASP A 385 -5.54 -22.66 23.56
C ASP A 385 -5.42 -21.34 22.75
N GLY A 386 -4.36 -21.18 21.95
CA GLY A 386 -4.11 -19.98 21.14
C GLY A 386 -3.73 -18.72 21.92
N GLN A 387 -3.54 -18.80 23.25
CA GLN A 387 -3.07 -17.70 24.10
C GLN A 387 -1.54 -17.61 24.11
N TYR A 388 -0.96 -16.90 23.14
CA TYR A 388 0.49 -16.78 23.00
C TYR A 388 1.16 -16.00 24.14
N LEU A 389 2.45 -16.31 24.36
CA LEU A 389 3.33 -15.63 25.33
C LEU A 389 2.80 -15.70 26.78
N THR A 390 2.28 -16.86 27.15
CA THR A 390 1.83 -17.16 28.51
C THR A 390 2.63 -18.32 29.10
N GLU A 391 2.83 -18.29 30.41
CA GLU A 391 3.47 -19.38 31.16
C GLU A 391 2.39 -20.05 32.00
N ASP A 392 2.13 -21.34 31.75
CA ASP A 392 1.01 -22.09 32.35
C ASP A 392 -0.35 -21.37 32.28
N GLY A 393 -0.60 -20.67 31.17
CA GLY A 393 -1.83 -19.90 30.94
C GLY A 393 -1.91 -18.57 31.71
N ARG A 394 -0.82 -18.13 32.36
CA ARG A 394 -0.73 -16.83 33.05
C ARG A 394 0.12 -15.85 32.26
N LYS A 395 -0.26 -14.57 32.33
CA LYS A 395 0.55 -13.47 31.78
C LYS A 395 1.81 -13.32 32.60
N SER A 396 2.95 -13.29 31.93
CA SER A 396 4.24 -12.97 32.55
C SER A 396 4.66 -11.54 32.23
N LYS A 397 5.61 -11.01 33.01
CA LYS A 397 6.17 -9.67 32.83
C LYS A 397 7.37 -9.73 31.89
N VAL A 398 7.53 -8.69 31.07
CA VAL A 398 8.68 -8.55 30.14
C VAL A 398 10.02 -8.71 30.87
N ASN A 399 10.13 -8.17 32.09
CA ASN A 399 11.37 -8.22 32.88
C ASN A 399 11.79 -9.62 33.36
N MET A 400 10.91 -10.63 33.30
CA MET A 400 11.26 -12.01 33.64
C MET A 400 11.91 -12.77 32.47
N HIS A 401 11.79 -12.23 31.26
CA HIS A 401 12.15 -12.92 30.01
C HIS A 401 13.24 -12.19 29.22
N TYR A 402 14.21 -11.53 29.90
CA TYR A 402 15.26 -10.74 29.23
C TYR A 402 16.05 -11.55 28.20
N VAL A 403 16.51 -12.76 28.58
CA VAL A 403 17.33 -13.61 27.71
C VAL A 403 16.52 -14.13 26.53
N GLY A 404 15.28 -14.57 26.77
CA GLY A 404 14.36 -15.01 25.72
C GLY A 404 14.03 -13.89 24.74
N LEU A 405 13.74 -12.68 25.25
CA LEU A 405 13.46 -11.50 24.42
C LEU A 405 14.66 -11.08 23.58
N SER A 406 15.84 -11.00 24.19
CA SER A 406 17.11 -10.71 23.49
C SER A 406 17.37 -11.71 22.36
N ALA A 407 17.23 -13.01 22.63
CA ALA A 407 17.41 -14.05 21.63
C ALA A 407 16.35 -13.96 20.51
N SER A 408 15.08 -13.75 20.86
CA SER A 408 13.97 -13.68 19.92
C SER A 408 14.06 -12.46 18.99
N LEU A 409 14.48 -11.32 19.53
CA LEU A 409 14.69 -10.08 18.81
C LEU A 409 16.10 -9.97 18.22
N ASN A 410 16.94 -11.00 18.32
CA ASN A 410 18.36 -10.99 17.95
C ASN A 410 19.02 -9.64 18.31
N TRP A 411 18.85 -9.23 19.56
CA TRP A 411 19.27 -7.93 20.09
C TRP A 411 20.19 -8.16 21.29
N PRO A 412 21.32 -7.47 21.44
CA PRO A 412 22.23 -7.72 22.55
C PRO A 412 21.56 -7.45 23.90
N VAL A 413 21.82 -8.33 24.88
CA VAL A 413 21.19 -8.28 26.21
C VAL A 413 21.53 -6.96 26.91
N GLU A 414 22.76 -6.46 26.75
CA GLU A 414 23.23 -5.23 27.38
C GLU A 414 22.45 -3.97 26.95
N PHE A 415 21.84 -3.96 25.77
CA PHE A 415 21.04 -2.84 25.24
C PHE A 415 19.54 -3.09 25.32
N LEU A 416 19.10 -4.19 25.95
CA LEU A 416 17.67 -4.50 26.05
C LEU A 416 16.96 -3.55 27.02
N GLU A 417 17.62 -3.13 28.10
CA GLU A 417 17.05 -2.17 29.06
C GLU A 417 16.78 -0.80 28.40
N ASP A 418 17.69 -0.34 27.53
CA ASP A 418 17.53 0.91 26.77
C ASP A 418 16.33 0.84 25.81
N LEU A 419 16.15 -0.31 25.14
CA LEU A 419 15.00 -0.58 24.29
C LEU A 419 13.68 -0.56 25.09
N LEU A 420 13.66 -1.16 26.27
CA LEU A 420 12.48 -1.18 27.15
C LEU A 420 12.14 0.21 27.67
N LYS A 421 13.14 1.01 28.05
CA LYS A 421 12.95 2.40 28.48
C LYS A 421 12.42 3.27 27.34
N ALA A 422 13.00 3.15 26.14
CA ALA A 422 12.58 3.92 24.96
C ALA A 422 11.15 3.59 24.49
N THR A 423 10.64 2.40 24.82
CA THR A 423 9.26 1.99 24.52
C THR A 423 8.29 2.15 25.68
N GLY A 424 8.78 2.47 26.89
CA GLY A 424 7.97 2.56 28.10
C GLY A 424 7.45 1.21 28.61
N LEU A 425 8.09 0.10 28.26
CA LEU A 425 7.59 -1.27 28.49
C LEU A 425 8.26 -2.01 29.67
N THR A 426 9.07 -1.33 30.49
CA THR A 426 9.90 -1.96 31.54
C THR A 426 9.14 -2.90 32.50
N ASN A 427 7.88 -2.61 32.83
CA ASN A 427 7.05 -3.43 33.74
C ASN A 427 5.74 -3.93 33.09
N ALA A 428 5.68 -3.91 31.77
CA ALA A 428 4.50 -4.34 31.02
C ALA A 428 4.33 -5.87 31.02
N ASP A 429 3.10 -6.33 30.78
CA ASP A 429 2.84 -7.74 30.51
C ASP A 429 3.42 -8.11 29.13
N LEU A 430 4.05 -9.28 29.03
CA LEU A 430 4.47 -9.83 27.75
C LEU A 430 3.23 -10.33 27.01
N THR A 431 2.96 -9.69 25.87
CA THR A 431 1.82 -9.99 24.98
C THR A 431 2.29 -9.80 23.55
N VAL A 432 1.51 -10.28 22.57
CA VAL A 432 1.85 -10.08 21.15
C VAL A 432 1.98 -8.58 20.84
N ALA A 433 1.14 -7.74 21.45
CA ALA A 433 1.19 -6.29 21.27
C ALA A 433 2.51 -5.68 21.81
N THR A 434 2.93 -6.04 23.03
CA THR A 434 4.18 -5.51 23.59
C THR A 434 5.40 -6.04 22.85
N LEU A 435 5.39 -7.31 22.43
CA LEU A 435 6.43 -7.87 21.56
C LEU A 435 6.50 -7.16 20.21
N SER A 436 5.35 -6.80 19.62
CA SER A 436 5.28 -6.07 18.35
C SER A 436 5.92 -4.68 18.45
N THR A 437 5.66 -3.96 19.55
CA THR A 437 6.28 -2.65 19.81
C THR A 437 7.81 -2.75 19.92
N LEU A 438 8.32 -3.77 20.61
CA LEU A 438 9.77 -3.99 20.71
C LEU A 438 10.37 -4.36 19.35
N TYR A 439 9.71 -5.27 18.64
CA TYR A 439 10.13 -5.70 17.31
C TYR A 439 10.18 -4.54 16.33
N ARG A 440 9.21 -3.62 16.35
CA ARG A 440 9.18 -2.42 15.50
C ARG A 440 10.41 -1.53 15.68
N ARG A 441 10.80 -1.26 16.93
CA ARG A 441 12.00 -0.46 17.24
C ARG A 441 13.29 -1.13 16.78
N VAL A 442 13.41 -2.44 17.02
CA VAL A 442 14.56 -3.24 16.57
C VAL A 442 14.62 -3.30 15.04
N LEU A 443 13.47 -3.49 14.39
CA LEU A 443 13.35 -3.56 12.94
C LEU A 443 13.80 -2.26 12.29
N LEU A 444 13.41 -1.10 12.83
CA LEU A 444 13.89 0.20 12.35
C LEU A 444 15.42 0.32 12.40
N CYS A 445 16.04 -0.07 13.51
CA CYS A 445 17.50 -0.08 13.59
C CYS A 445 18.13 -1.01 12.54
N ARG A 446 17.53 -2.17 12.27
CA ARG A 446 18.03 -3.08 11.23
C ARG A 446 17.86 -2.52 9.82
N MET A 447 16.73 -1.92 9.51
CA MET A 447 16.43 -1.33 8.20
C MET A 447 17.47 -0.27 7.81
N LEU A 448 17.92 0.52 8.78
CA LEU A 448 18.87 1.61 8.57
C LEU A 448 20.29 1.27 9.05
N ASN A 449 20.57 -0.01 9.32
CA ASN A 449 21.85 -0.54 9.77
C ASN A 449 22.47 0.23 10.97
N VAL A 450 21.63 0.61 11.93
CA VAL A 450 22.02 1.33 13.14
C VAL A 450 22.50 0.36 14.21
N ALA A 451 23.68 0.60 14.76
CA ALA A 451 24.24 -0.20 15.84
C ALA A 451 23.38 -0.12 17.13
N PRO A 452 23.22 -1.22 17.89
CA PRO A 452 22.46 -1.22 19.14
C PRO A 452 22.91 -0.17 20.16
N SER A 453 24.21 0.14 20.24
CA SER A 453 24.76 1.17 21.13
C SER A 453 24.31 2.60 20.80
N GLN A 454 23.80 2.84 19.58
CA GLN A 454 23.36 4.15 19.11
C GLN A 454 21.83 4.26 18.99
N CYS A 455 21.08 3.20 19.31
CA CYS A 455 19.66 3.10 19.05
C CYS A 455 18.83 4.23 19.70
N VAL A 456 19.12 4.59 20.95
CA VAL A 456 18.40 5.64 21.69
C VAL A 456 18.55 6.99 21.00
N ARG A 457 19.78 7.34 20.58
CA ARG A 457 20.07 8.58 19.86
C ARG A 457 19.40 8.59 18.49
N PHE A 458 19.48 7.47 17.79
CA PHE A 458 18.83 7.30 16.50
C PHE A 458 17.31 7.50 16.60
N TRP A 459 16.62 6.84 17.53
CA TRP A 459 15.17 7.03 17.70
C TRP A 459 14.83 8.47 18.03
N HIS A 460 15.61 9.12 18.90
CA HIS A 460 15.40 10.54 19.18
C HIS A 460 15.45 11.39 17.89
N LEU A 461 16.46 11.21 17.04
CA LEU A 461 16.57 11.98 15.79
C LEU A 461 15.50 11.60 14.77
N PHE A 462 15.23 10.31 14.59
CA PHE A 462 14.29 9.80 13.60
C PHE A 462 12.85 10.25 13.88
N PHE A 463 12.46 10.36 15.15
CA PHE A 463 11.11 10.76 15.55
C PHE A 463 10.95 12.27 15.86
N ILE A 464 12.00 13.09 15.69
CA ILE A 464 11.93 14.55 15.94
C ILE A 464 11.41 15.36 14.74
N THR A 465 11.15 14.71 13.62
CA THR A 465 10.70 15.38 12.39
C THR A 465 9.45 16.24 12.62
N GLN A 466 9.51 17.52 12.20
CA GLN A 466 8.38 18.45 12.32
C GLN A 466 7.22 18.08 11.37
N ASP A 467 7.48 17.26 10.35
CA ASP A 467 6.55 16.93 9.27
C ASP A 467 5.62 15.74 9.58
N GLY A 468 5.63 15.22 10.82
CA GLY A 468 4.77 14.13 11.27
C GLY A 468 5.52 12.91 11.78
N ASP A 469 4.77 11.90 12.23
CA ASP A 469 5.33 10.61 12.66
C ASP A 469 5.83 9.83 11.42
N PRO A 470 7.12 9.48 11.33
CA PRO A 470 7.65 8.71 10.19
C PRO A 470 7.04 7.30 10.09
N LEU A 471 6.37 6.81 11.13
CA LEU A 471 5.65 5.54 11.11
C LEU A 471 4.12 5.70 10.97
N ALA A 472 3.63 6.90 10.65
CA ALA A 472 2.21 7.18 10.53
C ALA A 472 1.51 6.27 9.53
N ASP A 473 2.13 5.98 8.39
CA ASP A 473 1.64 5.08 7.35
C ASP A 473 2.82 4.56 6.49
N PRO A 474 2.60 3.57 5.62
CA PRO A 474 3.67 3.01 4.81
C PRO A 474 4.36 3.99 3.87
N GLU A 475 3.65 4.97 3.32
CA GLU A 475 4.22 5.98 2.41
C GLU A 475 5.11 6.95 3.18
N ALA A 476 4.64 7.43 4.33
CA ALA A 476 5.43 8.25 5.25
C ALA A 476 6.71 7.51 5.70
N THR A 477 6.60 6.22 6.01
CA THR A 477 7.77 5.38 6.37
C THR A 477 8.76 5.26 5.22
N LEU A 478 8.26 5.03 4.01
CA LEU A 478 9.11 4.97 2.82
C LEU A 478 9.86 6.29 2.60
N ALA A 479 9.14 7.41 2.64
CA ALA A 479 9.73 8.74 2.47
C ALA A 479 10.79 9.03 3.55
N ALA A 480 10.49 8.74 4.81
CA ALA A 480 11.42 8.93 5.92
C ALA A 480 12.69 8.06 5.77
N VAL A 481 12.54 6.79 5.37
CA VAL A 481 13.68 5.89 5.11
C VAL A 481 14.53 6.38 3.94
N GLN A 482 13.90 6.81 2.84
CA GLN A 482 14.61 7.36 1.68
C GLN A 482 15.40 8.62 2.03
N GLN A 483 14.77 9.57 2.73
CA GLN A 483 15.43 10.77 3.22
C GLN A 483 16.60 10.44 4.15
N TRP A 484 16.41 9.48 5.06
CA TRP A 484 17.47 9.04 5.96
C TRP A 484 18.65 8.42 5.21
N MET A 485 18.38 7.56 4.21
CA MET A 485 19.42 6.97 3.38
C MET A 485 20.19 8.05 2.59
N LEU A 486 19.50 9.05 2.04
CA LEU A 486 20.15 10.18 1.37
C LEU A 486 21.11 10.95 2.28
N LEU A 487 20.73 11.15 3.56
CA LEU A 487 21.62 11.78 4.55
C LEU A 487 22.85 10.92 4.82
N LEU A 488 22.68 9.61 4.99
CA LEU A 488 23.80 8.69 5.20
C LEU A 488 24.74 8.64 3.97
N ASP A 489 24.18 8.62 2.76
CA ASP A 489 24.93 8.63 1.50
C ASP A 489 25.70 9.94 1.27
N ALA A 490 25.16 11.06 1.77
CA ALA A 490 25.85 12.34 1.81
C ALA A 490 26.97 12.41 2.87
N GLY A 491 27.23 11.32 3.60
CA GLY A 491 28.31 11.21 4.59
C GLY A 491 27.95 11.72 5.98
N TRP A 492 26.66 11.99 6.26
CA TRP A 492 26.24 12.39 7.59
C TRP A 492 26.26 11.20 8.54
N THR A 493 26.92 11.38 9.68
CA THR A 493 26.89 10.44 10.80
C THR A 493 25.81 10.84 11.81
N LEU A 494 25.33 9.88 12.61
CA LEU A 494 24.42 10.14 13.73
C LEU A 494 24.97 11.21 14.69
N ASP A 495 26.28 11.25 14.89
CA ASP A 495 26.93 12.25 15.74
C ASP A 495 26.86 13.64 15.11
N SER A 496 27.17 13.76 13.82
CA SER A 496 27.05 15.04 13.10
C SER A 496 25.61 15.53 12.99
N LEU A 497 24.64 14.64 12.78
CA LEU A 497 23.21 14.98 12.74
C LEU A 497 22.72 15.45 14.11
N SER A 498 23.10 14.72 15.18
CA SER A 498 22.77 15.15 16.54
C SER A 498 23.36 16.51 16.87
N ALA A 499 24.62 16.78 16.48
CA ALA A 499 25.27 18.07 16.73
C ALA A 499 24.63 19.20 15.93
N ALA A 500 24.23 18.94 14.68
CA ALA A 500 23.56 19.92 13.81
C ALA A 500 22.15 20.26 14.30
N GLN A 501 21.41 19.26 14.77
CA GLN A 501 20.01 19.41 15.18
C GLN A 501 19.85 19.86 16.64
N LEU A 502 20.87 19.66 17.50
CA LEU A 502 20.88 20.05 18.93
C LEU A 502 21.78 21.26 19.26
N GLY A 503 22.31 21.98 18.28
CA GLY A 503 23.22 23.12 18.56
C GLY A 503 22.55 24.22 19.42
N PRO A 504 23.31 25.07 20.15
CA PRO A 504 24.44 24.85 21.03
C PRO A 504 23.97 24.86 22.51
N GLN A 505 23.42 23.77 23.05
CA GLN A 505 23.23 23.61 24.51
C GLN A 505 24.17 22.60 25.16
N ALA A 506 25.05 21.95 24.39
CA ALA A 506 26.03 20.99 24.89
C ALA A 506 27.50 21.45 24.80
N ARG A 507 27.76 22.75 24.57
CA ARG A 507 29.12 23.32 24.68
C ARG A 507 29.44 23.71 26.13
N ALA A 508 29.48 22.73 27.00
CA ALA A 508 30.03 22.87 28.34
C ALA A 508 30.72 21.57 28.75
N THR A 509 31.73 21.13 27.98
CA THR A 509 32.90 20.32 28.39
C THR A 509 33.59 19.66 27.17
N ALA A 510 34.37 20.44 26.41
CA ALA A 510 35.54 19.92 25.66
C ALA A 510 36.32 21.11 25.03
N PRO A 511 37.67 21.02 24.94
CA PRO A 511 38.52 22.17 24.65
C PRO A 511 38.55 22.53 23.17
N SER A 512 38.73 23.82 22.95
CA SER A 512 38.77 24.57 21.71
C SER A 512 39.68 23.95 20.63
N GLY A 513 39.07 23.51 19.52
CA GLY A 513 39.73 23.26 18.24
C GLY A 513 39.03 24.08 17.17
N VAL A 514 39.79 24.95 16.51
CA VAL A 514 39.33 25.97 15.55
C VAL A 514 38.89 25.31 14.23
N GLY A 515 37.66 25.57 13.78
CA GLY A 515 37.21 25.27 12.42
C GLY A 515 35.70 25.07 12.31
N LEU A 516 35.08 25.79 11.36
CA LEU A 516 33.67 25.68 10.90
C LEU A 516 32.61 26.39 11.77
N GLN A 517 32.48 27.71 11.55
CA GLN A 517 31.29 28.51 11.91
C GLN A 517 30.36 28.81 10.72
N THR A 518 30.55 28.18 9.56
CA THR A 518 29.87 28.56 8.31
C THR A 518 28.71 27.65 7.86
N THR A 519 28.35 26.60 8.60
CA THR A 519 27.31 25.65 8.16
C THR A 519 25.89 25.97 8.66
N ALA A 520 25.73 26.80 9.70
CA ALA A 520 24.41 27.13 10.24
C ALA A 520 23.60 28.09 9.35
N THR A 521 24.25 28.87 8.49
CA THR A 521 23.58 29.85 7.61
C THR A 521 22.99 29.23 6.34
N ASN A 522 23.52 28.09 5.87
CA ASN A 522 23.10 27.50 4.59
C ASN A 522 21.81 26.66 4.69
N LEU A 523 21.44 26.20 5.88
CA LEU A 523 20.18 25.48 6.07
C LEU A 523 18.93 26.39 6.02
N ASN A 524 19.08 27.69 6.27
CA ASN A 524 17.98 28.64 6.13
C ASN A 524 17.82 29.19 4.70
N SER A 525 18.85 29.14 3.87
CA SER A 525 18.79 29.66 2.49
C SER A 525 18.18 28.67 1.49
N SER A 526 18.06 27.40 1.85
CA SER A 526 17.44 26.36 0.99
C SER A 526 15.92 26.24 1.19
N LYS A 527 15.31 27.13 2.00
CA LYS A 527 13.84 27.22 2.18
C LYS A 527 13.19 28.34 1.37
N GLU A 528 13.98 29.12 0.63
CA GLU A 528 13.49 30.16 -0.28
C GLU A 528 14.17 30.04 -1.64
N ILE A 529 14.02 28.91 -2.33
CA ILE A 529 14.08 28.81 -3.80
C ILE A 529 13.05 27.80 -4.26
#